data_AF-A0A6M5J6K7-F1
#
_entry.id   AF-A0A6M5J6K7-F1
#
_cell.length_a   1.000
_cell.length_b   1.000
_cell.length_c   1.000
_cell.angle_alpha   90.00
_cell.angle_beta   90.00
_cell.angle_gamma   90.00
#
_symmetry.space_group_name_H-M   'P 1'
#
loop_
_entity.id
_entity.type
_entity.pdbx_description
1 polymer ?
#
loop_
_entity_poly.entity_id
_entity_poly.type
_entity_poly.pdbx_seq_one_letter_code
_entity_poly.pdbx_strand_id
1 'polypeptide(L)' 'MIGHDDTPLASLFVPALSSVRIDSAGLGRYMAETALAAMIDLPTPLAGPAGEAVVIQRATS' A
#
# COMPACT_ATOMS: atom_id res chain seq x y z
N MET A 1 6.48 -13.07 -14.35
CA MET A 1 6.75 -12.97 -12.90
C MET A 1 6.25 -11.62 -12.43
N ILE A 2 5.39 -11.63 -11.42
CA ILE A 2 4.84 -10.44 -10.79
C ILE A 2 5.30 -10.48 -9.32
N GLY A 3 5.98 -9.42 -8.87
CA GLY A 3 6.39 -9.24 -7.49
C GLY A 3 5.29 -8.63 -6.61
N HIS A 4 5.61 -8.40 -5.34
CA HIS A 4 4.74 -7.75 -4.37
C HIS A 4 5.38 -6.42 -3.91
N ASP A 5 4.57 -5.49 -3.41
CA ASP A 5 4.93 -4.21 -2.77
C ASP A 5 5.32 -3.02 -3.66
N ASP A 6 5.65 -3.22 -4.93
CA ASP A 6 6.13 -2.17 -5.84
C ASP A 6 7.25 -1.29 -5.23
N THR A 7 8.16 -1.89 -4.47
CA THR A 7 9.29 -1.16 -3.87
C THR A 7 10.19 -0.56 -4.96
N PRO A 8 11.03 0.46 -4.64
CA PRO A 8 11.97 1.02 -5.61
C PRO A 8 12.86 -0.03 -6.29
N LEU A 9 13.17 -1.14 -5.60
CA LEU A 9 13.94 -2.25 -6.16
C LEU A 9 13.28 -2.85 -7.40
N ALA A 10 11.95 -2.89 -7.50
CA ALA A 10 11.24 -3.45 -8.65
C ALA A 10 11.63 -2.76 -9.99
N SER A 11 12.00 -1.47 -9.94
CA SER A 11 12.46 -0.71 -11.10
C SER A 11 13.96 -0.86 -11.42
N LEU A 12 14.75 -1.41 -10.49
CA LEU A 12 16.20 -1.51 -10.61
C LEU A 12 16.66 -2.89 -11.13
N PHE A 13 15.78 -3.89 -11.15
CA PHE A 13 16.05 -5.18 -11.78
C PHE A 13 16.04 -5.09 -13.31
N VAL A 14 16.79 -5.99 -13.95
CA VAL A 14 16.78 -6.17 -15.41
C VAL A 14 16.41 -7.61 -15.75
N PRO A 15 15.26 -7.85 -16.41
CA PRO A 15 14.23 -6.87 -16.77
C PRO A 15 13.51 -6.29 -15.53
N ALA A 16 12.97 -5.07 -15.66
CA ALA A 16 12.21 -4.43 -14.59
C ALA A 16 10.96 -5.24 -14.24
N LEU A 17 10.70 -5.41 -12.94
CA LEU A 17 9.68 -6.32 -12.44
C LEU A 17 8.31 -5.66 -12.36
N SER A 18 7.31 -6.28 -12.98
CA SER A 18 5.91 -5.99 -12.68
C SER A 18 5.63 -6.32 -11.21
N SER A 19 4.78 -5.54 -10.56
CA SER A 19 4.49 -5.72 -9.14
C SER A 19 3.08 -5.30 -8.78
N VAL A 20 2.51 -5.91 -7.74
CA VAL A 20 1.28 -5.44 -7.12
C VAL A 20 1.62 -4.34 -6.10
N ARG A 21 1.02 -3.16 -6.25
CA ARG A 21 1.13 -2.06 -5.29
C ARG A 21 -0.13 -2.01 -4.43
N ILE A 22 0.07 -1.82 -3.13
CA ILE A 22 -0.97 -1.48 -2.16
C ILE A 22 -0.61 -0.11 -1.57
N ASP A 23 -1.60 0.73 -1.25
CA ASP A 23 -1.37 1.98 -0.51
C ASP A 23 -1.05 1.70 0.98
N SER A 24 0.12 1.13 1.23
CA SER A 24 0.60 0.81 2.58
C SER A 24 0.77 2.07 3.45
N ALA A 25 1.08 3.22 2.84
CA ALA A 25 1.21 4.49 3.53
C ALA A 25 -0.16 5.04 3.98
N GLY A 26 -1.18 4.92 3.13
CA GLY A 26 -2.56 5.15 3.52
C GLY A 26 -2.97 4.24 4.65
N LEU A 27 -2.71 2.94 4.54
CA LEU A 27 -3.10 1.96 5.57
C LEU A 27 -2.47 2.31 6.92
N GLY A 28 -1.17 2.64 6.94
CA GLY A 28 -0.47 3.06 8.15
C GLY A 28 -1.08 4.32 8.78
N ARG A 29 -1.46 5.33 7.98
CA ARG A 29 -2.15 6.54 8.48
C ARG A 29 -3.50 6.19 9.12
N TYR A 30 -4.31 5.38 8.46
CA TYR A 30 -5.60 4.98 9.02
C TYR A 30 -5.47 4.18 10.32
N MET A 31 -4.49 3.28 10.39
CA MET A 31 -4.22 2.56 11.63
C MET A 31 -3.77 3.51 12.75
N ALA A 32 -2.92 4.50 12.44
CA ALA A 32 -2.48 5.50 13.40
C ALA A 32 -3.64 6.40 13.88
N GLU A 33 -4.51 6.86 12.96
CA GLU A 33 -5.71 7.65 13.29
C GLU A 33 -6.71 6.83 14.12
N THR A 34 -6.91 5.56 13.79
CA THR A 34 -7.75 4.63 14.55
C THR A 34 -7.23 4.44 15.97
N ALA A 35 -5.93 4.21 16.13
CA ALA A 35 -5.30 4.06 17.44
C ALA A 35 -5.39 5.36 18.26
N LEU A 36 -5.14 6.50 17.62
CA LEU A 36 -5.27 7.81 18.27
C LEU A 36 -6.71 8.06 18.73
N ALA A 37 -7.71 7.86 17.86
CA ALA A 37 -9.12 8.03 18.21
C ALA A 37 -9.53 7.18 19.41
N ALA A 38 -9.07 5.93 19.47
CA ALA A 38 -9.31 5.04 20.62
C ALA A 38 -8.66 5.54 21.92
N MET A 39 -7.50 6.21 21.85
CA MET A 39 -6.83 6.75 23.04
C MET A 39 -7.52 7.97 23.65
N ILE A 40 -8.21 8.77 22.83
CA ILE A 40 -8.83 10.04 23.26
C ILE A 40 -10.36 10.02 23.20
N ASP A 41 -10.95 8.83 23.12
CA ASP A 41 -12.40 8.57 23.08
C ASP A 41 -13.13 9.41 22.00
N LEU A 42 -12.52 9.44 20.80
CA LEU A 42 -13.11 10.03 19.61
C LEU A 42 -13.68 8.97 18.67
N PRO A 43 -14.65 9.33 17.80
CA PRO A 43 -15.12 8.44 16.74
C PRO A 43 -13.99 7.97 15.83
N THR A 44 -14.02 6.69 15.46
CA THR A 44 -13.08 6.11 14.49
C THR A 44 -13.35 6.67 13.07
N PRO A 45 -12.32 6.86 12.23
CA PRO A 45 -12.52 7.30 10.85
C PRO A 45 -13.43 6.31 10.08
N LEU A 46 -14.46 6.84 9.40
CA LEU A 46 -15.52 6.06 8.75
C LEU A 46 -15.08 5.25 7.52
N ALA A 47 -13.96 5.61 6.90
CA ALA A 47 -13.42 4.93 5.75
C ALA A 47 -11.91 4.75 5.91
N GLY A 48 -11.47 3.49 5.91
CA GLY A 48 -10.06 3.18 5.67
C GLY A 48 -9.67 3.57 4.24
N PRO A 49 -8.38 3.83 3.97
CA PRO A 49 -7.88 3.89 2.61
C PRO A 49 -8.38 2.64 1.89
N ALA A 50 -8.86 2.81 0.67
CA ALA A 50 -9.14 1.66 -0.17
C ALA A 50 -7.85 0.84 -0.20
N GLY A 51 -7.89 -0.41 0.30
CA GLY A 51 -6.82 -1.39 0.15
C GLY A 51 -6.71 -1.84 -1.30
N GLU A 52 -6.74 -0.88 -2.22
CA GLU A 52 -6.81 -1.09 -3.65
C GLU A 52 -5.46 -1.61 -4.10
N ALA A 53 -5.45 -2.90 -4.41
CA ALA A 53 -4.32 -3.55 -5.02
C ALA A 53 -4.30 -3.21 -6.51
N VAL A 54 -3.25 -2.54 -6.96
CA VAL A 54 -3.07 -2.15 -8.36
C VAL A 54 -1.88 -2.88 -8.94
N VAL A 55 -2.04 -3.48 -10.12
CA VAL A 55 -0.91 -4.08 -10.84
C VAL A 55 -0.15 -2.99 -11.56
N ILE A 56 1.13 -2.85 -11.23
CA ILE A 56 2.08 -2.00 -11.95
C ILE A 56 2.78 -2.86 -12.98
N GLN A 57 2.32 -2.75 -14.22
CA GLN A 57 2.89 -3.49 -15.35
C GLN A 57 4.23 -2.89 -15.78
N ARG A 58 5.24 -3.75 -15.88
CA ARG A 58 6.59 -3.48 -16.39
C ARG A 58 7.01 -4.58 -17.37
N ALA A 59 8.31 -4.82 -17.50
CA ALA A 59 8.91 -5.67 -18.53
C ALA A 59 8.70 -7.18 -18.28
N THR A 60 8.18 -7.58 -17.12
CA THR A 60 7.84 -8.98 -16.82
C THR A 60 6.32 -9.21 -16.81
N SER A 61 5.88 -10.41 -17.20
CA SER A 61 4.47 -10.84 -17.16
C SER A 61 4.36 -12.06 -16.27
#